data_AF-A0A1E2WNG5-F1
#
_entry.id   AF-A0A1E2WNG5-F1
#
_cell.length_a   1.000
_cell.length_b   1.000
_cell.length_c   1.000
_cell.angle_alpha   90.00
_cell.angle_beta   90.00
_cell.angle_gamma   90.00
#
_symmetry.space_group_name_H-M   'P 1'
#
loop_
_entity.id
_entity.type
_entity.pdbx_description
1 polymer ?
#
loop_
_entity_poly.entity_id
_entity_poly.type
_entity_poly.pdbx_seq_one_letter_code
_entity_poly.pdbx_strand_id
1 'polypeptide(L)'
;MKLYAKTIPQTLPDWATIVTKSADLFEVEINDEHPNFQSLLEELETEIEPGTFGVKAEDLCSRLGIEMSNPHLCQLLEQAQNLVSEIATHPDYKQLLDEGYQPDLNIADASTALTYLQWKLDRNQEP
;
A
#
# COMPACT_ATOMS: atom_id res chain seq x y z
N MET A 1 13.94 4.39 0.33
CA MET A 1 12.48 4.60 0.09
C MET A 1 11.76 3.27 -0.21
N LYS A 2 10.44 3.15 0.05
CA LYS A 2 9.62 1.98 -0.34
C LYS A 2 8.48 2.35 -1.28
N LEU A 3 8.21 1.50 -2.28
CA LEU A 3 7.11 1.63 -3.23
C LEU A 3 6.26 0.36 -3.25
N TYR A 4 4.95 0.52 -3.40
CA TYR A 4 4.01 -0.59 -3.55
C TYR A 4 3.39 -0.55 -4.94
N ALA A 5 3.59 -1.63 -5.68
CA ALA A 5 3.30 -1.71 -7.10
C ALA A 5 2.37 -2.88 -7.43
N LYS A 6 1.41 -2.68 -8.34
CA LYS A 6 0.61 -3.79 -8.89
C LYS A 6 1.39 -4.55 -9.95
N THR A 7 2.12 -3.82 -10.78
CA THR A 7 2.97 -4.37 -11.84
C THR A 7 4.33 -3.70 -11.81
N ILE A 8 5.34 -4.47 -12.16
CA ILE A 8 6.74 -4.04 -12.24
C ILE A 8 7.33 -4.52 -13.56
N PRO A 9 8.36 -3.84 -14.11
CA PRO A 9 9.06 -4.34 -15.28
C PRO A 9 9.79 -5.65 -14.99
N GLN A 10 10.12 -6.42 -16.02
CA GLN A 10 10.87 -7.67 -15.88
C GLN A 10 12.26 -7.49 -15.24
N THR A 11 12.84 -6.30 -15.40
CA THR A 11 14.14 -5.93 -14.86
C THR A 11 14.02 -4.57 -14.20
N LEU A 12 14.36 -4.51 -12.91
CA LEU A 12 14.48 -3.26 -12.18
C LEU A 12 15.91 -2.69 -12.34
N PRO A 13 16.08 -1.38 -12.17
CA PRO A 13 17.40 -0.77 -12.02
C PRO A 13 18.19 -1.40 -10.87
N ASP A 14 19.52 -1.31 -10.93
CA ASP A 14 20.45 -1.86 -9.92
C ASP A 14 20.27 -1.25 -8.51
N TRP A 15 19.60 -0.10 -8.42
CA TRP A 15 19.25 0.58 -7.19
C TRP A 15 17.83 0.26 -6.65
N ALA A 16 17.10 -0.66 -7.28
CA ALA A 16 15.76 -1.07 -6.89
C ALA A 16 15.67 -2.59 -6.73
N THR A 17 15.09 -3.06 -5.62
CA THR A 17 14.98 -4.50 -5.30
C THR A 17 13.57 -4.85 -4.84
N ILE A 18 13.04 -6.00 -5.28
CA ILE A 18 11.76 -6.53 -4.79
C ILE A 18 12.03 -7.20 -3.43
N VAL A 19 11.38 -6.71 -2.38
CA VAL A 19 11.50 -7.27 -1.02
C VAL A 19 10.41 -8.31 -0.76
N THR A 20 9.18 -8.02 -1.18
CA THR A 20 8.02 -8.90 -0.96
C THR A 20 7.20 -9.02 -2.25
N LYS A 21 6.69 -10.22 -2.52
CA LYS A 21 5.71 -10.47 -3.59
C LYS A 21 4.50 -11.20 -3.01
N SER A 22 3.34 -10.55 -3.04
CA SER A 22 2.04 -11.17 -2.81
C SER A 22 1.27 -11.29 -4.13
N ALA A 23 0.07 -11.87 -4.10
CA ALA A 23 -0.71 -12.17 -5.31
C ALA A 23 -0.93 -10.93 -6.20
N ASP A 24 -1.16 -9.76 -5.59
CA ASP A 24 -1.54 -8.53 -6.30
C ASP A 24 -0.63 -7.32 -5.97
N LEU A 25 0.45 -7.54 -5.20
CA LEU A 25 1.31 -6.45 -4.73
C LEU A 25 2.79 -6.84 -4.71
N PHE A 26 3.61 -5.95 -5.24
CA PHE A 26 5.06 -5.97 -5.13
C PHE A 26 5.49 -4.85 -4.18
N GLU A 27 6.25 -5.22 -3.15
CA GLU A 27 6.98 -4.25 -2.34
C GLU A 27 8.38 -4.08 -2.94
N VAL A 28 8.68 -2.88 -3.39
CA VAL A 28 9.97 -2.53 -3.99
C VAL A 28 10.70 -1.57 -3.06
N GLU A 29 11.89 -1.97 -2.62
CA GLU A 29 12.81 -1.12 -1.88
C GLU A 29 13.75 -0.40 -2.85
N ILE A 30 13.83 0.91 -2.68
CA ILE A 30 14.66 1.81 -3.47
C ILE A 30 15.79 2.30 -2.58
N ASN A 31 17.03 2.09 -3.03
CA ASN A 31 18.20 2.73 -2.46
C ASN A 31 18.20 4.20 -2.90
N ASP A 32 17.64 5.06 -2.05
CA ASP A 32 17.53 6.48 -2.32
C ASP A 32 18.88 7.21 -2.27
N GLU A 33 19.91 6.63 -1.66
CA GLU A 33 21.26 7.20 -1.67
C GLU A 33 22.03 6.91 -2.96
N HIS A 34 21.49 6.07 -3.86
CA HIS A 34 22.19 5.69 -5.07
C HIS A 34 22.32 6.87 -6.05
N PRO A 35 23.53 7.16 -6.59
CA PRO A 35 23.75 8.33 -7.46
C PRO A 35 22.81 8.37 -8.68
N ASN A 36 22.60 7.22 -9.33
CA ASN A 36 21.72 7.15 -10.50
C ASN A 36 20.24 7.42 -10.15
N PHE A 37 19.82 7.12 -8.91
CA PHE A 37 18.47 7.45 -8.46
C PHE A 37 18.35 8.95 -8.15
N GLN A 38 19.35 9.53 -7.50
CA GLN A 38 19.41 10.98 -7.24
C GLN A 38 19.40 11.80 -8.54
N SER A 39 20.21 11.41 -9.54
CA SER A 39 20.18 12.06 -10.86
C SER A 39 18.82 11.94 -11.55
N LEU A 40 18.10 10.83 -11.35
CA LEU A 40 16.75 10.68 -11.85
C LEU A 40 15.77 11.62 -11.14
N LEU A 41 15.90 11.80 -9.83
CA LEU A 41 15.06 12.75 -9.09
C LEU A 41 15.28 14.18 -9.59
N GLU A 42 16.53 14.59 -9.78
CA GLU A 42 16.88 15.90 -10.34
C GLU A 42 16.31 16.10 -11.76
N GLU A 43 16.33 15.06 -12.61
CA GLU A 43 15.74 15.10 -13.96
C GLU A 43 14.22 15.32 -13.92
N LEU A 44 13.53 14.71 -12.95
CA LEU A 44 12.08 14.76 -12.82
C LEU A 44 11.58 15.90 -11.92
N GLU A 45 12.48 16.62 -11.25
CA GLU A 45 12.12 17.68 -10.32
C GLU A 45 11.40 18.83 -11.03
N THR A 46 10.24 19.18 -10.52
CA THR A 46 9.38 20.23 -11.08
C THR A 46 8.73 21.03 -9.95
N GLU A 47 8.25 22.22 -10.27
CA GLU A 47 7.46 23.01 -9.33
C GLU A 47 6.07 22.38 -9.18
N ILE A 48 5.76 21.85 -7.99
CA ILE A 48 4.49 21.19 -7.70
C ILE A 48 3.49 22.19 -7.12
N GLU A 49 3.98 23.10 -6.28
CA GLU A 49 3.25 24.24 -5.73
C GLU A 49 4.17 25.48 -5.78
N PRO A 50 3.64 26.72 -5.73
CA PRO A 50 4.46 27.92 -5.79
C PRO A 50 5.59 27.91 -4.74
N GLY A 51 6.85 27.81 -5.19
CA GLY A 51 8.04 27.73 -4.34
C GLY A 51 8.36 26.36 -3.75
N THR A 52 7.59 25.32 -4.09
CA THR A 52 7.83 23.92 -3.68
C THR A 52 8.20 23.07 -4.89
N PHE A 53 9.44 22.61 -4.93
CA PHE A 53 9.95 21.70 -5.96
C PHE A 53 9.94 20.26 -5.46
N GLY A 54 9.63 19.34 -6.35
CA GLY A 54 9.66 17.92 -6.05
C GLY A 54 9.36 17.07 -7.28
N VAL A 55 9.36 15.77 -7.09
CA VAL A 55 9.06 14.80 -8.14
C VAL A 55 7.63 14.28 -7.94
N LYS A 56 6.81 14.34 -8.98
CA LYS A 56 5.48 13.72 -8.92
C LYS A 56 5.64 12.20 -8.96
N ALA A 57 4.90 11.53 -8.09
CA ALA A 57 4.94 10.06 -8.00
C ALA A 57 4.57 9.37 -9.33
N GLU A 58 3.65 9.96 -10.10
CA GLU A 58 3.26 9.47 -11.43
C GLU A 58 4.41 9.47 -12.45
N ASP A 59 5.23 10.52 -12.46
CA ASP A 59 6.35 10.67 -13.39
C ASP A 59 7.47 9.68 -13.04
N LEU A 60 7.77 9.55 -11.75
CA LEU A 60 8.74 8.57 -11.26
C LEU A 60 8.32 7.14 -11.60
N CYS A 61 7.06 6.79 -11.35
CA CYS A 61 6.56 5.44 -11.60
C CYS A 61 6.47 5.14 -13.09
N SER A 62 6.07 6.11 -13.91
CA SER A 62 6.11 6.00 -15.37
C SER A 62 7.53 5.72 -15.88
N ARG A 63 8.53 6.42 -15.34
CA ARG A 63 9.94 6.19 -15.70
C ARG A 63 10.43 4.80 -15.31
N LEU A 64 9.96 4.29 -14.17
CA LEU A 64 10.28 2.96 -13.67
C LEU A 64 9.46 1.84 -14.31
N GLY A 65 8.47 2.15 -15.14
CA GLY A 65 7.53 1.16 -15.68
C GLY A 65 6.71 0.47 -14.57
N ILE A 66 6.49 1.16 -13.46
CA ILE A 66 5.76 0.68 -12.29
C ILE A 66 4.33 1.21 -12.36
N GLU A 67 3.35 0.31 -12.27
CA GLU A 67 1.96 0.72 -12.02
C GLU A 67 1.75 0.79 -10.51
N MET A 68 1.64 2.01 -9.97
CA MET A 68 1.35 2.18 -8.55
C MET A 68 0.00 1.60 -8.19
N SER A 69 -0.05 0.87 -7.08
CA SER A 69 -1.32 0.66 -6.41
C SER A 69 -1.72 1.97 -5.73
N ASN A 70 -2.58 2.76 -6.36
CA ASN A 70 -3.30 3.84 -5.68
C ASN A 70 -4.80 3.55 -5.60
N PRO A 71 -5.19 2.42 -4.97
CA PRO A 71 -6.60 2.12 -4.76
C PRO A 71 -7.23 3.25 -3.93
N HIS A 72 -8.45 3.64 -4.32
CA HIS A 72 -9.21 4.61 -3.56
C HIS A 72 -9.39 4.11 -2.12
N LEU A 73 -9.39 5.00 -1.12
CA LEU A 73 -9.49 4.59 0.29
C LEU A 73 -10.72 3.69 0.55
N CYS A 74 -11.84 3.94 -0.12
CA CYS A 74 -13.02 3.06 -0.05
C CYS A 74 -12.73 1.63 -0.55
N GLN A 75 -11.93 1.47 -1.61
CA GLN A 75 -11.54 0.15 -2.12
C GLN A 75 -10.62 -0.57 -1.14
N LEU A 76 -9.66 0.14 -0.54
CA LEU A 76 -8.79 -0.42 0.51
C LEU A 76 -9.61 -0.91 1.71
N LEU A 77 -10.63 -0.13 2.07
CA LEU A 77 -11.50 -0.45 3.19
C LEU A 77 -12.36 -1.69 2.92
N GLU A 78 -12.95 -1.79 1.73
CA GLU A 78 -13.69 -2.98 1.28
C GLU A 78 -12.79 -4.22 1.26
N GLN A 79 -11.57 -4.11 0.71
CA GLN A 79 -10.59 -5.19 0.70
C GLN A 79 -10.21 -5.65 2.11
N ALA A 80 -9.98 -4.72 3.03
CA ALA A 80 -9.66 -5.04 4.42
C ALA A 80 -10.85 -5.74 5.12
N GLN A 81 -12.08 -5.30 4.89
CA GLN A 81 -13.27 -5.95 5.46
C GLN A 81 -13.45 -7.38 4.94
N ASN A 82 -13.22 -7.61 3.65
CA ASN A 82 -13.26 -8.94 3.05
C ASN A 82 -12.17 -9.85 3.64
N LEU A 83 -10.92 -9.37 3.71
CA LEU A 83 -9.82 -10.13 4.28
C LEU A 83 -10.06 -10.48 5.75
N VAL A 84 -10.53 -9.54 6.57
CA VAL A 84 -10.88 -9.81 7.97
C VAL A 84 -11.97 -10.88 8.07
N SER A 85 -12.95 -10.88 7.17
CA SER A 85 -14.01 -11.90 7.11
C SER A 85 -13.49 -13.27 6.69
N GLU A 86 -12.56 -13.32 5.73
CA GLU A 86 -11.88 -14.56 5.33
C GLU A 86 -11.08 -15.16 6.49
N ILE A 87 -10.29 -14.34 7.20
CA ILE A 87 -9.54 -14.81 8.38
C ILE A 87 -10.49 -15.30 9.46
N ALA A 88 -11.58 -14.57 9.75
CA ALA A 88 -12.57 -14.95 10.76
C ALA A 88 -13.23 -16.31 10.49
N THR A 89 -13.37 -16.68 9.21
CA THR A 89 -13.99 -17.93 8.78
C THR A 89 -12.98 -19.07 8.58
N HIS A 90 -11.68 -18.76 8.53
CA HIS A 90 -10.61 -19.71 8.27
C HIS A 90 -10.53 -20.80 9.36
N PRO A 91 -10.43 -22.10 9.00
CA PRO A 91 -10.36 -23.20 9.96
C PRO A 91 -9.23 -23.04 10.97
N ASP A 92 -8.02 -22.68 10.51
CA ASP A 92 -6.86 -22.53 11.38
C ASP A 92 -7.05 -21.41 12.42
N TYR A 93 -7.69 -20.30 12.04
CA TYR A 93 -7.98 -19.23 13.00
C TYR A 93 -9.01 -19.68 14.04
N LYS A 94 -10.05 -20.42 13.63
CA LYS A 94 -11.02 -21.00 14.57
C LYS A 94 -10.37 -22.00 15.52
N GLN A 95 -9.47 -22.83 15.02
CA GLN A 95 -8.72 -23.76 15.85
C GLN A 95 -7.91 -23.04 16.92
N LEU A 96 -7.23 -21.93 16.58
CA LEU A 96 -6.51 -21.12 17.57
C LEU A 96 -7.46 -20.63 18.68
N LEU A 97 -8.65 -20.15 18.32
CA LEU A 97 -9.65 -19.71 19.30
C LEU A 97 -10.14 -20.86 20.19
N ASP A 98 -10.38 -22.04 19.61
CA ASP A 98 -10.80 -23.24 20.33
C ASP A 98 -9.69 -23.73 21.30
N GLU A 99 -8.42 -23.54 20.94
CA GLU A 99 -7.25 -23.80 21.79
C GLU A 99 -7.04 -22.72 22.88
N GLY A 100 -7.90 -21.69 22.94
CA GLY A 100 -7.89 -20.66 23.96
C GLY A 100 -7.01 -19.44 23.63
N TYR A 101 -6.60 -19.27 22.38
CA TYR A 101 -5.90 -18.06 21.94
C TYR A 101 -6.80 -16.83 22.09
N GLN A 102 -6.42 -15.91 22.98
CA GLN A 102 -7.15 -14.67 23.26
C GLN A 102 -6.16 -13.49 23.26
N PRO A 103 -5.87 -12.90 22.08
CA PRO A 103 -5.05 -11.71 22.01
C PRO A 103 -5.80 -10.49 22.55
N ASP A 104 -5.07 -9.49 23.03
CA ASP A 104 -5.64 -8.22 23.50
C ASP A 104 -6.44 -7.47 22.42
N LEU A 105 -6.02 -7.64 21.16
CA LEU A 105 -6.72 -7.14 19.98
C LEU A 105 -7.10 -8.32 19.09
N ASN A 106 -8.38 -8.42 18.74
CA ASN A 106 -8.92 -9.52 17.96
C ASN A 106 -9.63 -9.03 16.68
N ILE A 107 -10.16 -9.99 15.92
CA ILE A 107 -10.88 -9.71 14.67
C ILE A 107 -12.07 -8.76 14.86
N ALA A 108 -12.79 -8.84 15.98
CA ALA A 108 -13.92 -7.94 16.24
C ALA A 108 -13.45 -6.48 16.43
N ASP A 109 -12.29 -6.27 17.05
CA ASP A 109 -11.69 -4.93 17.17
C ASP A 109 -11.31 -4.38 15.79
N ALA A 110 -10.69 -5.22 14.95
CA ALA A 110 -10.37 -4.85 13.57
C ALA A 110 -11.63 -4.51 12.77
N SER A 111 -12.68 -5.34 12.81
CA SER A 111 -13.96 -5.07 12.16
C SER A 111 -14.60 -3.76 12.66
N THR A 112 -14.51 -3.49 13.95
CA THR A 112 -15.04 -2.25 14.55
C THR A 112 -14.30 -1.02 14.04
N ALA A 113 -12.96 -1.06 14.00
CA ALA A 113 -12.15 0.02 13.47
C ALA A 113 -12.46 0.33 12.00
N LEU A 114 -12.58 -0.72 11.17
CA LEU A 114 -12.96 -0.58 9.76
C LEU A 114 -14.36 0.01 9.59
N THR A 115 -15.32 -0.38 10.44
CA THR A 115 -16.68 0.18 10.43
C THR A 115 -16.68 1.68 10.73
N TYR A 116 -15.92 2.12 11.74
CA TYR A 116 -15.80 3.55 12.03
C TYR A 116 -15.15 4.34 10.91
N LEU A 117 -14.15 3.78 10.24
CA LEU A 117 -13.53 4.40 9.08
C LEU A 117 -14.55 4.54 7.94
N GLN A 118 -15.37 3.52 7.68
CA GLN A 118 -16.42 3.55 6.65
C GLN A 118 -17.41 4.67 6.94
N TRP A 119 -17.92 4.74 8.17
CA TRP A 119 -18.87 5.79 8.57
C TRP A 119 -18.30 7.20 8.40
N LYS A 120 -17.00 7.39 8.64
CA LYS A 120 -16.35 8.69 8.42
C LYS A 120 -16.30 9.04 6.93
N LEU A 121 -16.04 8.07 6.06
CA LEU A 121 -16.03 8.28 4.62
C LEU A 121 -17.43 8.58 4.09
N ASP A 122 -18.43 7.80 4.50
CA ASP A 122 -19.82 7.98 4.08
C ASP A 122 -20.34 9.38 4.44
N ARG A 123 -20.05 9.85 5.66
CA ARG A 123 -20.44 11.19 6.12
C ARG A 123 -19.72 12.32 5.38
N ASN A 124 -18.49 12.09 4.91
CA ASN A 124 -17.75 13.07 4.11
C ASN A 124 -18.25 13.12 2.65
N GLN A 125 -19.11 12.18 2.24
CA GLN A 125 -19.78 12.16 0.94
C GLN A 125 -21.21 12.71 0.99
N GLU A 126 -21.73 13.07 2.18
CA GLU A 126 -23.00 13.79 2.32
C GLU A 126 -22.82 15.26 1.89
N PRO A 127 -23.72 15.82 1.05
CA PRO A 127 -23.59 17.17 0.49
C PRO A 127 -23.76 18.31 1.50
#